data_AF-A0A397ABF3-F1
#
_entry.id   AF-A0A397ABF3-F1
#
_cell.length_a   1.000
_cell.length_b   1.000
_cell.length_c   1.000
_cell.angle_alpha   90.00
_cell.angle_beta   90.00
_cell.angle_gamma   90.00
#
_symmetry.space_group_name_H-M   'P 1'
#
loop_
_entity.id
_entity.type
_entity.pdbx_description
1 polymer ?
#
loop_
_entity_poly.entity_id
_entity_poly.type
_entity_poly.pdbx_seq_one_letter_code
_entity_poly.pdbx_strand_id
1 'polypeptide(L)'
;MDNKDDQDAEHKSDEDEAKKTTQRVGPRSMLEGTEDDKVEYRSISAMSAAAPPAFGRSFGHMHGPALGLPAPFSMRKAVSAVPKASQFAAVPAPSTIPMLDTTSYANTSVKPLPAAPFRLELHSHFHVKNSSVQRVCMVIGQKLLDLGTDFVFKPLKGKWKVSKVDGSSMVEFNVALFKTGEAEHVVEFQRRQGDIVSMMHLYGEVAQACKKQQMLTGAGALKPLKHTRPAASPTSPQSAPWSTSDDMKAAVQSIHQMMASHHHDVQIQGILASISLSSVTSTYRDCLSPLVPLLVSLAHSTVDQVKRCASFALARLCNDPECRRAFMNSDGWELVVKLAAGGAGISLDCQRESLHVLEILCPLYSHELSGADGAAAVLTLLQDWQSIPDPRLKKHACGAHHALKAAGMLAQ
;
A
#
# COMPACT_ATOMS: atom_id res chain seq x y z
N MET A 1 -42.51 31.22 46.68
CA MET A 1 -43.14 29.96 46.24
C MET A 1 -42.47 29.66 44.94
N ASP A 2 -41.35 28.96 45.07
CA ASP A 2 -40.22 28.99 44.16
C ASP A 2 -39.88 27.58 43.69
N ASN A 3 -39.48 27.53 42.42
CA ASN A 3 -38.64 26.55 41.74
C ASN A 3 -38.96 25.06 41.94
N LYS A 4 -39.66 24.49 40.96
CA LYS A 4 -39.84 23.04 40.82
C LYS A 4 -39.77 22.53 39.37
N ASP A 5 -38.96 23.14 38.52
CA ASP A 5 -38.80 22.73 37.11
C ASP A 5 -37.34 22.49 36.66
N ASP A 6 -36.36 22.44 37.57
CA ASP A 6 -34.93 22.28 37.23
C ASP A 6 -34.31 20.90 37.59
N GLN A 7 -35.10 19.89 37.98
CA GLN A 7 -34.53 18.57 38.38
C GLN A 7 -34.80 17.41 37.41
N ASP A 8 -35.61 17.58 36.37
CA ASP A 8 -35.90 16.50 35.40
C ASP A 8 -35.06 16.56 34.10
N ALA A 9 -34.17 17.56 33.97
CA ALA A 9 -33.29 17.71 32.80
C ALA A 9 -31.89 17.09 33.00
N GLU A 10 -31.42 16.91 34.24
CA GLU A 10 -30.09 16.34 34.53
C GLU A 10 -30.05 14.81 34.62
N HIS A 11 -31.19 14.13 34.80
CA HIS A 11 -31.21 12.66 34.90
C HIS A 11 -31.41 11.91 33.59
N LYS A 12 -31.66 12.60 32.46
CA LYS A 12 -31.73 11.99 31.12
C LYS A 12 -30.41 12.06 30.34
N SER A 13 -29.45 12.87 30.77
CA SER A 13 -28.12 12.96 30.14
C SER A 13 -27.17 11.84 30.56
N ASP A 14 -27.36 11.23 31.74
CA ASP A 14 -26.44 10.22 32.27
C ASP A 14 -26.76 8.79 31.81
N GLU A 15 -28.00 8.48 31.40
CA GLU A 15 -28.36 7.15 30.87
C GLU A 15 -27.98 6.97 29.39
N ASP A 16 -27.82 8.06 28.62
CA ASP A 16 -27.37 8.01 27.22
C ASP A 16 -25.83 8.01 27.08
N GLU A 17 -25.09 8.45 28.11
CA GLU A 17 -23.62 8.30 28.15
C GLU A 17 -23.17 6.89 28.56
N ALA A 18 -23.97 6.16 29.35
CA ALA A 18 -23.62 4.82 29.82
C ALA A 18 -23.77 3.70 28.75
N LYS A 19 -24.38 3.97 27.59
CA LYS A 19 -24.50 3.01 26.48
C LYS A 19 -23.45 3.16 25.37
N LYS A 20 -22.46 4.03 25.53
CA LYS A 20 -21.40 4.26 24.53
C LYS A 20 -20.11 3.50 24.77
N THR A 21 -20.08 2.56 25.73
CA THR A 21 -18.86 1.80 26.05
C THR A 21 -19.13 0.30 25.99
N THR A 22 -19.31 -0.21 24.78
CA THR A 22 -18.86 -1.57 24.47
C THR A 22 -17.84 -1.42 23.34
N GLN A 23 -16.65 -0.99 23.74
CA GLN A 23 -15.49 -0.85 22.89
C GLN A 23 -15.25 -2.21 22.23
N ARG A 24 -15.38 -2.27 20.90
CA ARG A 24 -15.01 -3.44 20.12
C ARG A 24 -13.50 -3.61 20.30
N VAL A 25 -13.08 -4.56 21.12
CA VAL A 25 -11.68 -4.95 21.31
C VAL A 25 -11.24 -5.67 20.04
N GLY A 26 -10.95 -4.89 19.01
CA GLY A 26 -10.48 -5.36 17.71
C GLY A 26 -9.43 -4.40 17.18
N PRO A 27 -8.53 -4.87 16.29
CA PRO A 27 -7.49 -4.04 15.71
C PRO A 27 -8.10 -2.83 15.00
N ARG A 28 -7.59 -1.63 15.31
CA ARG A 28 -8.11 -0.37 14.79
C ARG A 28 -7.53 -0.11 13.40
N SER A 29 -8.40 0.05 12.39
CA SER A 29 -7.95 0.59 11.11
C SER A 29 -7.85 2.11 11.19
N MET A 30 -6.71 2.68 10.82
CA MET A 30 -6.49 4.14 10.87
C MET A 30 -7.41 4.92 9.92
N LEU A 31 -7.98 4.23 8.92
CA LEU A 31 -9.00 4.79 8.03
C LEU A 31 -10.33 5.10 8.76
N GLU A 32 -10.51 4.57 9.98
CA GLU A 32 -11.67 4.85 10.83
C GLU A 32 -11.57 6.19 11.57
N GLY A 33 -10.36 6.77 11.71
CA GLY A 33 -10.12 8.00 12.47
C GLY A 33 -9.92 9.28 11.65
N THR A 34 -9.80 9.19 10.32
CA THR A 34 -9.74 10.38 9.46
C THR A 34 -11.11 11.03 9.34
N GLU A 35 -11.22 12.30 9.74
CA GLU A 35 -12.43 13.12 9.73
C GLU A 35 -13.26 12.95 8.45
N ASP A 36 -14.57 13.03 8.63
CA ASP A 36 -15.55 12.91 7.56
C ASP A 36 -15.50 14.14 6.62
N ASP A 37 -15.43 13.84 5.32
CA ASP A 37 -16.06 14.58 4.21
C ASP A 37 -15.78 16.10 4.06
N LYS A 38 -14.51 16.52 3.93
CA LYS A 38 -14.21 17.62 2.99
C LYS A 38 -13.82 17.04 1.62
N VAL A 39 -14.68 17.26 0.65
CA VAL A 39 -14.31 17.09 -0.76
C VAL A 39 -13.46 18.31 -1.12
N GLU A 40 -12.14 18.17 -1.05
CA GLU A 40 -11.23 19.19 -1.55
C GLU A 40 -11.22 19.15 -3.08
N TYR A 41 -12.05 20.00 -3.69
CA TYR A 41 -11.98 20.23 -5.13
C TYR A 41 -10.75 21.08 -5.43
N ARG A 42 -9.78 20.49 -6.14
CA ARG A 42 -8.74 21.27 -6.80
C ARG A 42 -9.35 21.87 -8.06
N SER A 43 -9.68 23.15 -7.99
CA SER A 43 -10.11 23.94 -9.14
C SER A 43 -9.04 23.86 -10.23
N ILE A 44 -9.31 23.09 -11.28
CA ILE A 44 -8.70 23.36 -12.59
C ILE A 44 -9.44 24.58 -13.09
N SER A 45 -8.84 25.76 -12.89
CA SER A 45 -9.27 26.99 -13.54
C SER A 45 -9.54 26.68 -15.00
N ALA A 46 -10.78 26.91 -15.43
CA ALA A 46 -11.16 26.84 -16.82
C ALA A 46 -10.31 27.86 -17.58
N MET A 47 -9.14 27.45 -18.09
CA MET A 47 -8.55 28.13 -19.22
C MET A 47 -9.44 27.77 -20.40
N SER A 48 -10.32 28.72 -20.67
CA SER A 48 -11.14 28.87 -21.86
C SER A 48 -10.47 28.24 -23.07
N ALA A 49 -11.29 27.54 -23.85
CA ALA A 49 -11.03 27.24 -25.24
C ALA A 49 -10.64 28.52 -25.99
N ALA A 50 -9.36 28.84 -26.01
CA ALA A 50 -8.76 29.83 -26.88
C ALA A 50 -8.06 29.05 -27.99
N ALA A 51 -8.51 29.27 -29.22
CA ALA A 51 -7.95 28.70 -30.42
C ALA A 51 -6.42 28.83 -30.46
N PRO A 52 -5.69 27.86 -31.04
CA PRO A 52 -4.25 27.99 -31.19
C PRO A 52 -3.92 29.19 -32.10
N PRO A 53 -2.97 30.07 -31.72
CA PRO A 53 -2.52 31.13 -32.61
C PRO A 53 -1.79 30.51 -33.79
N ALA A 54 -2.27 30.78 -35.00
CA ALA A 54 -1.59 30.45 -36.23
C ALA A 54 -0.38 31.38 -36.41
N PHE A 55 0.83 30.83 -36.33
CA PHE A 55 2.05 31.51 -36.76
C PHE A 55 2.75 30.70 -37.85
N GLY A 56 2.80 31.32 -39.04
CA GLY A 56 4.00 31.39 -39.88
C GLY A 56 4.50 30.12 -40.56
N ARG A 57 4.11 29.93 -41.83
CA ARG A 57 4.90 29.23 -42.85
C ARG A 57 6.23 29.97 -43.08
N SER A 58 7.37 29.28 -43.12
CA SER A 58 8.38 29.35 -44.19
C SER A 58 9.67 28.58 -43.85
N PHE A 59 10.33 28.07 -44.89
CA PHE A 59 11.61 27.34 -45.00
C PHE A 59 11.57 25.86 -44.52
N GLY A 60 11.75 24.83 -45.35
CA GLY A 60 12.40 24.72 -46.65
C GLY A 60 13.75 24.00 -46.50
N HIS A 61 13.78 22.67 -46.65
CA HIS A 61 14.86 21.96 -47.35
C HIS A 61 14.52 20.48 -47.62
N MET A 62 14.83 20.06 -48.85
CA MET A 62 14.65 18.74 -49.46
C MET A 62 15.92 17.88 -49.33
N HIS A 63 15.79 16.64 -49.83
CA HIS A 63 16.75 15.51 -49.95
C HIS A 63 16.67 14.54 -48.76
N GLY A 64 16.47 13.23 -48.89
CA GLY A 64 16.41 12.28 -50.02
C GLY A 64 16.49 10.85 -49.40
N PRO A 65 16.07 9.78 -50.10
CA PRO A 65 15.70 8.51 -49.47
C PRO A 65 16.86 7.51 -49.36
N ALA A 66 16.79 6.56 -48.42
CA ALA A 66 17.55 5.31 -48.49
C ALA A 66 16.76 4.13 -47.89
N LEU A 67 16.45 3.17 -48.75
CA LEU A 67 15.96 1.82 -48.48
C LEU A 67 17.11 0.93 -47.99
N GLY A 68 16.82 -0.02 -47.09
CA GLY A 68 17.79 -1.05 -46.69
C GLY A 68 17.22 -2.10 -45.73
N LEU A 69 17.02 -3.30 -46.27
CA LEU A 69 16.44 -4.57 -45.76
C LEU A 69 17.18 -5.23 -44.53
N PRO A 70 16.70 -6.39 -43.99
CA PRO A 70 16.71 -6.71 -42.56
C PRO A 70 17.67 -7.83 -42.08
N ALA A 71 17.80 -7.91 -40.74
CA ALA A 71 18.14 -9.07 -39.88
C ALA A 71 19.56 -9.68 -40.00
N PRO A 72 20.10 -10.42 -38.99
CA PRO A 72 19.47 -11.64 -38.49
C PRO A 72 19.49 -11.88 -36.96
N PHE A 73 18.57 -12.76 -36.60
CA PHE A 73 18.45 -13.51 -35.36
C PHE A 73 19.75 -14.22 -34.96
N SER A 74 20.07 -14.21 -33.66
CA SER A 74 21.02 -15.16 -33.08
C SER A 74 20.33 -15.95 -31.97
N MET A 75 19.95 -17.18 -32.31
CA MET A 75 19.59 -18.21 -31.33
C MET A 75 20.84 -18.67 -30.60
N ARG A 76 20.87 -18.58 -29.27
CA ARG A 76 21.80 -19.37 -28.44
C ARG A 76 21.02 -20.35 -27.57
N LYS A 77 21.32 -21.63 -27.80
CA LYS A 77 20.89 -22.82 -27.05
C LYS A 77 21.15 -22.66 -25.56
N ALA A 78 20.14 -22.92 -24.73
CA ALA A 78 20.31 -23.22 -23.32
C ALA A 78 20.84 -24.65 -23.17
N VAL A 79 22.01 -24.80 -22.54
CA VAL A 79 22.55 -26.09 -22.12
C VAL A 79 22.08 -26.31 -20.68
N SER A 80 21.36 -27.40 -20.45
CA SER A 80 20.87 -27.80 -19.13
C SER A 80 22.05 -28.23 -18.25
N ALA A 81 22.34 -27.46 -17.20
CA ALA A 81 23.21 -27.88 -16.12
C ALA A 81 22.34 -28.14 -14.88
N VAL A 82 22.34 -29.39 -14.42
CA VAL A 82 21.74 -29.83 -13.16
C VAL A 82 22.63 -29.33 -12.01
N PRO A 83 22.14 -28.56 -11.03
CA PRO A 83 22.94 -28.25 -9.85
C PRO A 83 22.82 -29.36 -8.82
N LYS A 84 23.99 -29.85 -8.38
CA LYS A 84 24.19 -30.64 -7.15
C LYS A 84 23.64 -29.88 -5.95
N ALA A 85 22.87 -30.58 -5.11
CA ALA A 85 22.33 -30.07 -3.86
C ALA A 85 23.46 -29.63 -2.90
N SER A 86 23.47 -28.35 -2.53
CA SER A 86 24.19 -27.84 -1.37
C SER A 86 23.27 -27.87 -0.15
N GLN A 87 23.79 -28.34 0.97
CA GLN A 87 23.14 -28.34 2.28
C GLN A 87 23.05 -26.89 2.80
N PHE A 88 22.03 -26.17 2.39
CA PHE A 88 21.51 -25.02 3.14
C PHE A 88 20.06 -25.33 3.48
N ALA A 89 19.70 -25.07 4.74
CA ALA A 89 18.37 -25.33 5.29
C ALA A 89 17.28 -24.88 4.30
N ALA A 90 16.39 -25.80 3.97
CA ALA A 90 15.28 -25.54 3.07
C ALA A 90 14.47 -24.35 3.58
N VAL A 91 14.43 -23.27 2.80
CA VAL A 91 13.49 -22.17 3.01
C VAL A 91 12.09 -22.78 3.00
N PRO A 92 11.27 -22.62 4.06
CA PRO A 92 9.95 -23.22 4.11
C PRO A 92 9.11 -22.70 2.93
N ALA A 93 8.35 -23.61 2.31
CA ALA A 93 7.45 -23.27 1.21
C ALA A 93 6.48 -22.14 1.64
N PRO A 94 6.14 -21.19 0.75
CA PRO A 94 5.27 -20.08 1.09
C PRO A 94 3.92 -20.59 1.58
N SER A 95 3.44 -20.08 2.73
CA SER A 95 2.17 -20.48 3.31
C SER A 95 1.02 -20.21 2.34
N THR A 96 0.26 -21.26 2.01
CA THR A 96 -0.87 -21.24 1.06
C THR A 96 -2.15 -20.72 1.72
N ILE A 97 -2.07 -19.62 2.47
CA ILE A 97 -3.24 -19.02 3.12
C ILE A 97 -4.06 -18.31 2.03
N PRO A 98 -5.34 -18.67 1.83
CA PRO A 98 -6.18 -18.00 0.84
C PRO A 98 -6.40 -16.54 1.25
N MET A 99 -6.13 -15.61 0.34
CA MET A 99 -6.46 -14.19 0.52
C MET A 99 -7.94 -14.01 0.19
N LEU A 100 -8.82 -14.12 1.20
CA LEU A 100 -10.26 -13.95 1.03
C LEU A 100 -10.71 -12.65 1.69
N ASP A 101 -11.48 -11.84 0.97
CA ASP A 101 -12.13 -10.67 1.55
C ASP A 101 -13.30 -11.09 2.44
N THR A 102 -13.16 -10.85 3.75
CA THR A 102 -14.19 -11.16 4.76
C THR A 102 -15.15 -9.99 5.02
N THR A 103 -15.05 -8.90 4.25
CA THR A 103 -15.90 -7.73 4.42
C THR A 103 -17.36 -8.06 4.09
N SER A 104 -18.28 -7.70 5.00
CA SER A 104 -19.71 -7.81 4.71
C SER A 104 -20.17 -6.66 3.82
N TYR A 105 -20.59 -7.01 2.60
CA TYR A 105 -21.21 -6.09 1.64
C TYR A 105 -22.74 -6.11 1.68
N ALA A 106 -23.32 -6.84 2.63
CA ALA A 106 -24.76 -6.84 2.87
C ALA A 106 -25.24 -5.42 3.25
N ASN A 107 -26.46 -5.06 2.83
CA ASN A 107 -27.08 -3.77 3.14
C ASN A 107 -26.29 -2.54 2.65
N THR A 108 -25.48 -2.70 1.60
CA THR A 108 -24.79 -1.56 0.98
C THR A 108 -25.80 -0.58 0.39
N SER A 109 -25.71 0.68 0.81
CA SER A 109 -26.49 1.78 0.25
C SER A 109 -25.64 2.57 -0.74
N VAL A 110 -26.18 2.76 -1.95
CA VAL A 110 -25.53 3.54 -3.00
C VAL A 110 -26.20 4.90 -3.08
N LYS A 111 -25.41 5.95 -2.84
CA LYS A 111 -25.92 7.32 -2.89
C LYS A 111 -26.15 7.75 -4.34
N PRO A 112 -27.16 8.60 -4.61
CA PRO A 112 -27.27 9.23 -5.92
C PRO A 112 -26.02 10.05 -6.21
N LEU A 113 -25.66 10.13 -7.49
CA LEU A 113 -24.63 11.05 -7.94
C LEU A 113 -25.03 12.48 -7.51
N PRO A 114 -24.13 13.26 -6.87
CA PRO A 114 -24.47 14.60 -6.43
C PRO A 114 -24.88 15.48 -7.63
N ALA A 115 -25.82 16.40 -7.38
CA ALA A 115 -26.30 17.32 -8.40
C ALA A 115 -25.20 18.29 -8.85
N ALA A 116 -25.39 18.91 -10.02
CA ALA A 116 -24.53 19.99 -10.50
C ALA A 116 -24.33 21.07 -9.41
N PRO A 117 -23.14 21.67 -9.27
CA PRO A 117 -22.01 21.63 -10.21
C PRO A 117 -21.05 20.43 -10.03
N PHE A 118 -21.43 19.41 -9.25
CA PHE A 118 -20.61 18.21 -9.07
C PHE A 118 -20.22 17.57 -10.41
N ARG A 119 -18.97 17.13 -10.50
CA ARG A 119 -18.47 16.33 -11.61
C ARG A 119 -17.61 15.22 -11.07
N LEU A 120 -17.72 14.05 -11.70
CA LEU A 120 -16.79 12.96 -11.47
C LEU A 120 -15.36 13.41 -11.84
N GLU A 121 -14.37 12.91 -11.12
CA GLU A 121 -12.97 13.09 -11.47
C GLU A 121 -12.70 12.56 -12.87
N LEU A 122 -11.99 13.37 -13.66
CA LEU A 122 -11.72 13.09 -15.05
C LEU A 122 -10.75 11.89 -15.14
N HIS A 123 -11.17 10.83 -15.84
CA HIS A 123 -10.40 9.60 -16.11
C HIS A 123 -10.20 8.60 -14.95
N SER A 124 -10.78 8.84 -13.76
CA SER A 124 -10.67 7.92 -12.62
C SER A 124 -12.01 7.25 -12.26
N HIS A 125 -12.95 7.15 -13.20
CA HIS A 125 -14.23 6.49 -13.00
C HIS A 125 -14.60 5.54 -14.14
N PHE A 126 -15.39 4.51 -13.82
CA PHE A 126 -15.98 3.59 -14.78
C PHE A 126 -17.41 3.20 -14.42
N HIS A 127 -18.19 2.85 -15.43
CA HIS A 127 -19.59 2.47 -15.26
C HIS A 127 -19.73 0.95 -15.18
N VAL A 128 -20.56 0.51 -14.23
CA VAL A 128 -20.94 -0.89 -14.05
C VAL A 128 -22.45 -1.05 -14.24
N LYS A 129 -22.84 -2.22 -14.74
CA LYS A 129 -24.24 -2.61 -14.91
C LYS A 129 -24.94 -2.51 -13.56
N ASN A 130 -26.23 -2.22 -13.56
CA ASN A 130 -27.08 -2.44 -12.40
C ASN A 130 -27.29 -3.96 -12.14
N SER A 131 -26.19 -4.69 -12.00
CA SER A 131 -26.16 -5.99 -11.32
C SER A 131 -26.30 -5.77 -9.82
N SER A 132 -26.54 -6.84 -9.06
CA SER A 132 -26.50 -6.81 -7.59
C SER A 132 -25.31 -5.98 -7.08
N VAL A 133 -25.61 -4.87 -6.40
CA VAL A 133 -24.61 -3.96 -5.79
C VAL A 133 -23.63 -4.76 -4.94
N GLN A 134 -24.12 -5.76 -4.22
CA GLN A 134 -23.31 -6.67 -3.43
C GLN A 134 -22.23 -7.37 -4.27
N ARG A 135 -22.57 -7.84 -5.47
CA ARG A 135 -21.61 -8.48 -6.37
C ARG A 135 -20.54 -7.49 -6.84
N VAL A 136 -20.91 -6.25 -7.16
CA VAL A 136 -19.96 -5.18 -7.53
C VAL A 136 -18.97 -4.98 -6.38
N CYS A 137 -19.50 -4.81 -5.18
CA CYS A 137 -18.69 -4.59 -4.00
C CYS A 137 -17.75 -5.78 -3.70
N MET A 138 -18.22 -7.02 -3.82
CA MET A 138 -17.39 -8.21 -3.63
C MET A 138 -16.22 -8.28 -4.63
N VAL A 139 -16.46 -7.96 -5.90
CA VAL A 139 -15.40 -8.00 -6.93
C VAL A 139 -14.36 -6.91 -6.68
N ILE A 140 -14.80 -5.69 -6.34
CA ILE A 140 -13.91 -4.58 -6.02
C ILE A 140 -13.11 -4.88 -4.76
N GLY A 141 -13.78 -5.29 -3.68
CA GLY A 141 -13.18 -5.62 -2.40
C GLY A 141 -12.13 -6.72 -2.49
N GLN A 142 -12.47 -7.83 -3.13
CA GLN A 142 -11.52 -8.93 -3.36
C GLN A 142 -10.33 -8.45 -4.18
N LYS A 143 -10.55 -7.67 -5.25
CA LYS A 143 -9.44 -7.19 -6.08
C LYS A 143 -8.56 -6.19 -5.34
N LEU A 144 -9.12 -5.33 -4.49
CA LEU A 144 -8.37 -4.44 -3.61
C LEU A 144 -7.50 -5.24 -2.64
N LEU A 145 -8.02 -6.33 -2.06
CA LEU A 145 -7.25 -7.23 -1.21
C LEU A 145 -6.11 -7.91 -1.99
N ASP A 146 -6.39 -8.45 -3.17
CA ASP A 146 -5.41 -9.12 -4.03
C ASP A 146 -4.25 -8.18 -4.44
N LEU A 147 -4.56 -6.88 -4.58
CA LEU A 147 -3.57 -5.84 -4.89
C LEU A 147 -2.75 -5.39 -3.67
N GLY A 148 -2.98 -6.01 -2.51
CA GLY A 148 -2.27 -5.72 -1.26
C GLY A 148 -2.65 -4.37 -0.64
N THR A 149 -3.88 -3.90 -0.87
CA THR A 149 -4.35 -2.64 -0.28
C THR A 149 -4.96 -2.84 1.10
N ASP A 150 -4.86 -1.82 1.93
CA ASP A 150 -5.57 -1.69 3.19
C ASP A 150 -6.82 -0.86 2.98
N PHE A 151 -7.98 -1.38 3.37
CA PHE A 151 -9.23 -0.66 3.17
C PHE A 151 -10.24 -0.85 4.29
N VAL A 152 -11.10 0.16 4.42
CA VAL A 152 -12.29 0.11 5.25
C VAL A 152 -13.49 0.43 4.38
N PHE A 153 -14.43 -0.51 4.32
CA PHE A 153 -15.69 -0.31 3.63
C PHE A 153 -16.71 0.38 4.53
N LYS A 154 -17.35 1.43 4.02
CA LYS A 154 -18.43 2.16 4.66
C LYS A 154 -19.75 1.84 3.92
N PRO A 155 -20.53 0.83 4.38
CA PRO A 155 -21.67 0.29 3.63
C PRO A 155 -22.77 1.32 3.37
N LEU A 156 -23.05 2.19 4.34
CA LEU A 156 -24.06 3.26 4.21
C LEU A 156 -23.62 4.39 3.26
N LYS A 157 -22.35 4.44 2.88
CA LYS A 157 -21.79 5.42 1.94
C LYS A 157 -21.39 4.78 0.61
N GLY A 158 -21.50 3.45 0.44
CA GLY A 158 -21.01 2.74 -0.74
C GLY A 158 -19.55 3.05 -1.07
N LYS A 159 -18.71 3.22 -0.03
CA LYS A 159 -17.37 3.83 -0.15
C LYS A 159 -16.31 2.98 0.53
N TRP A 160 -15.22 2.69 -0.17
CA TRP A 160 -13.97 2.21 0.44
C TRP A 160 -13.07 3.41 0.69
N LYS A 161 -12.53 3.51 1.90
CA LYS A 161 -11.29 4.26 2.15
C LYS A 161 -10.14 3.29 1.91
N VAL A 162 -9.13 3.65 1.14
CA VAL A 162 -8.05 2.76 0.73
C VAL A 162 -6.69 3.42 0.95
N SER A 163 -5.74 2.65 1.47
CA SER A 163 -4.32 3.01 1.59
C SER A 163 -3.47 1.89 1.01
N LYS A 164 -2.35 2.25 0.39
CA LYS A 164 -1.35 1.29 -0.07
C LYS A 164 0.03 1.90 0.02
N VAL A 165 0.95 1.17 0.63
CA VAL A 165 2.39 1.38 0.51
C VAL A 165 2.94 0.21 -0.31
N ASP A 166 3.64 0.51 -1.41
CA ASP A 166 4.16 -0.50 -2.32
C ASP A 166 5.42 0.02 -3.00
N GLY A 167 6.51 -0.72 -2.82
CA GLY A 167 7.83 -0.32 -3.30
C GLY A 167 8.16 1.11 -2.89
N SER A 168 8.39 1.96 -3.88
CA SER A 168 8.76 3.37 -3.72
C SER A 168 7.56 4.32 -3.72
N SER A 169 6.36 3.84 -3.43
CA SER A 169 5.13 4.62 -3.53
C SER A 169 4.23 4.44 -2.31
N MET A 170 3.55 5.52 -1.94
CA MET A 170 2.43 5.51 -1.00
C MET A 170 1.27 6.24 -1.67
N VAL A 171 0.06 5.71 -1.51
CA VAL A 171 -1.17 6.34 -1.99
C VAL A 171 -2.33 6.12 -1.03
N GLU A 172 -3.13 7.16 -0.83
CA GLU A 172 -4.41 7.11 -0.12
C GLU A 172 -5.49 7.65 -1.05
N PHE A 173 -6.58 6.89 -1.20
CA PHE A 173 -7.68 7.23 -2.10
C PHE A 173 -8.99 6.63 -1.61
N ASN A 174 -10.10 7.17 -2.08
CA ASN A 174 -11.40 6.55 -1.88
C ASN A 174 -11.84 5.86 -3.16
N VAL A 175 -12.57 4.75 -3.02
CA VAL A 175 -13.39 4.20 -4.09
C VAL A 175 -14.84 4.43 -3.70
N ALA A 176 -15.60 5.17 -4.50
CA ALA A 176 -16.99 5.51 -4.22
C ALA A 176 -17.91 4.93 -5.30
N LEU A 177 -19.03 4.36 -4.87
CA LEU A 177 -20.09 3.89 -5.75
C LEU A 177 -21.25 4.89 -5.73
N PHE A 178 -21.65 5.38 -6.90
CA PHE A 178 -22.80 6.27 -7.06
C PHE A 178 -23.84 5.68 -8.01
N LYS A 179 -25.09 6.05 -7.80
CA LYS A 179 -26.21 5.77 -8.69
C LYS A 179 -26.36 6.92 -9.68
N THR A 180 -26.25 6.63 -10.98
CA THR A 180 -26.34 7.64 -12.07
C THR A 180 -27.67 7.62 -12.81
N GLY A 181 -28.45 6.52 -12.71
CA GLY A 181 -29.77 6.34 -13.31
C GLY A 181 -30.41 5.02 -12.87
N GLU A 182 -31.48 4.56 -13.54
CA GLU A 182 -32.13 3.28 -13.19
C GLU A 182 -31.33 2.03 -13.57
N ALA A 183 -30.45 2.12 -14.57
CA ALA A 183 -29.80 0.95 -15.17
C ALA A 183 -28.29 0.82 -14.89
N GLU A 184 -27.67 1.79 -14.22
CA GLU A 184 -26.21 1.82 -14.04
C GLU A 184 -25.76 2.41 -12.70
N HIS A 185 -24.58 1.96 -12.27
CA HIS A 185 -23.81 2.61 -11.21
C HIS A 185 -22.46 3.07 -11.77
N VAL A 186 -21.88 4.09 -11.14
CA VAL A 186 -20.52 4.54 -11.44
C VAL A 186 -19.62 4.29 -10.24
N VAL A 187 -18.45 3.72 -10.52
CA VAL A 187 -17.36 3.54 -9.55
C VAL A 187 -16.35 4.63 -9.82
N GLU A 188 -16.04 5.45 -8.82
CA GLU A 188 -15.08 6.55 -8.91
C GLU A 188 -13.94 6.34 -7.92
N PHE A 189 -12.70 6.54 -8.39
CA PHE A 189 -11.49 6.59 -7.59
C PHE A 189 -11.14 8.06 -7.35
N GLN A 190 -11.07 8.45 -6.08
CA GLN A 190 -10.83 9.83 -5.66
C GLN A 190 -9.49 9.89 -4.92
N ARG A 191 -8.47 10.49 -5.54
CA ARG A 191 -7.15 10.62 -4.88
C ARG A 191 -7.28 11.52 -3.66
N ARG A 192 -6.73 11.07 -2.52
CA ARG A 192 -6.61 11.90 -1.31
C ARG A 192 -5.18 12.36 -1.12
N GLN A 193 -4.23 11.44 -1.19
CA GLN A 193 -2.81 11.75 -1.05
C GLN A 193 -1.94 10.74 -1.82
N GLY A 194 -0.68 11.09 -2.06
CA GLY A 194 0.33 10.15 -2.56
C GLY A 194 0.39 10.05 -4.08
N ASP A 195 0.98 9.00 -4.63
CA ASP A 195 1.29 8.90 -6.06
C ASP A 195 0.05 8.61 -6.93
N ILE A 196 -0.16 9.47 -7.94
CA ILE A 196 -1.26 9.31 -8.91
C ILE A 196 -1.03 8.11 -9.84
N VAL A 197 0.23 7.80 -10.20
CA VAL A 197 0.53 6.68 -11.11
C VAL A 197 0.13 5.36 -10.43
N SER A 198 0.49 5.21 -9.16
CA SER A 198 0.09 4.08 -8.33
C SER A 198 -1.43 3.97 -8.17
N MET A 199 -2.15 5.08 -7.95
CA MET A 199 -3.61 5.07 -7.93
C MET A 199 -4.20 4.61 -9.26
N MET A 200 -3.70 5.14 -10.38
CA MET A 200 -4.21 4.82 -11.71
C MET A 200 -3.93 3.37 -12.11
N HIS A 201 -2.82 2.80 -11.65
CA HIS A 201 -2.55 1.37 -11.78
C HIS A 201 -3.59 0.53 -11.03
N LEU A 202 -3.90 0.88 -9.77
CA LEU A 202 -4.95 0.20 -8.98
C LEU A 202 -6.34 0.34 -9.63
N TYR A 203 -6.69 1.55 -10.08
CA TYR A 203 -7.91 1.81 -10.85
C TYR A 203 -8.01 0.89 -12.07
N GLY A 204 -6.94 0.80 -12.87
CA GLY A 204 -6.90 -0.04 -14.07
C GLY A 204 -7.11 -1.52 -13.74
N GLU A 205 -6.44 -2.02 -12.71
CA GLU A 205 -6.55 -3.41 -12.26
C GLU A 205 -7.96 -3.76 -11.74
N VAL A 206 -8.60 -2.85 -11.00
CA VAL A 206 -9.99 -3.03 -10.53
C VAL A 206 -10.98 -2.97 -11.69
N ALA A 207 -10.82 -2.01 -12.61
CA ALA A 207 -11.66 -1.93 -13.81
C ALA A 207 -11.52 -3.19 -14.68
N GLN A 208 -10.32 -3.75 -14.81
CA GLN A 208 -10.09 -5.02 -15.51
C GLN A 208 -10.75 -6.21 -14.80
N ALA A 209 -10.74 -6.25 -13.46
CA ALA A 209 -11.45 -7.30 -12.71
C ALA A 209 -12.97 -7.24 -12.96
N CYS A 210 -13.56 -6.04 -12.93
CA CYS A 210 -14.96 -5.82 -13.29
C CYS A 210 -15.26 -6.21 -14.75
N LYS A 211 -14.32 -5.94 -15.69
CA LYS A 211 -14.45 -6.40 -17.08
C LYS A 211 -14.45 -7.91 -17.20
N LYS A 212 -13.52 -8.61 -16.52
CA LYS A 212 -13.44 -10.08 -16.52
C LYS A 212 -14.73 -10.72 -16.01
N GLN A 213 -15.42 -10.05 -15.09
CA GLN A 213 -16.72 -10.45 -14.55
C GLN A 213 -17.92 -9.98 -15.39
N GLN A 214 -17.68 -9.41 -16.59
CA GLN A 214 -18.69 -8.89 -17.52
C GLN A 214 -19.61 -7.80 -16.93
N MET A 215 -19.09 -7.02 -15.98
CA MET A 215 -19.87 -6.04 -15.21
C MET A 215 -19.85 -4.64 -15.79
N LEU A 216 -18.93 -4.31 -16.70
CA LEU A 216 -18.84 -2.97 -17.29
C LEU A 216 -19.97 -2.71 -18.30
N THR A 217 -20.52 -1.49 -18.32
CA THR A 217 -21.51 -1.06 -19.33
C THR A 217 -20.89 -0.35 -20.54
N GLY A 218 -19.73 0.29 -20.36
CA GLY A 218 -19.02 1.01 -21.41
C GLY A 218 -17.65 0.42 -21.73
N ALA A 219 -17.26 0.45 -23.01
CA ALA A 219 -15.90 0.12 -23.45
C ALA A 219 -14.87 1.21 -23.09
N GLY A 220 -15.29 2.37 -22.58
CA GLY A 220 -14.46 3.55 -22.33
C GLY A 220 -13.52 3.45 -21.13
N ALA A 221 -13.89 2.68 -20.10
CA ALA A 221 -13.13 2.55 -18.85
C ALA A 221 -11.68 2.07 -19.02
N LEU A 222 -11.42 1.35 -20.10
CA LEU A 222 -10.17 0.67 -20.39
C LEU A 222 -9.58 1.07 -21.75
N LYS A 223 -10.18 2.05 -22.44
CA LYS A 223 -9.58 2.59 -23.65
C LYS A 223 -8.40 3.46 -23.21
N PRO A 224 -7.16 3.12 -23.61
CA PRO A 224 -6.09 4.08 -23.50
C PRO A 224 -6.55 5.34 -24.22
N LEU A 225 -6.44 6.51 -23.60
CA LEU A 225 -6.53 7.74 -24.36
C LEU A 225 -5.55 7.59 -25.53
N LYS A 226 -6.01 7.80 -26.77
CA LYS A 226 -5.15 7.84 -27.96
C LYS A 226 -4.17 9.03 -27.92
N HIS A 227 -3.87 9.56 -26.74
CA HIS A 227 -2.65 10.32 -26.52
C HIS A 227 -1.51 9.31 -26.59
N THR A 228 -0.98 9.15 -27.80
CA THR A 228 0.38 8.66 -27.99
C THR A 228 1.22 9.44 -27.00
N ARG A 229 1.72 8.77 -25.94
CA ARG A 229 2.73 9.36 -25.07
C ARG A 229 3.78 9.91 -26.03
N PRO A 230 4.13 11.22 -25.97
CA PRO A 230 5.24 11.72 -26.75
C PRO A 230 6.37 10.72 -26.57
N ALA A 231 6.91 10.19 -27.68
CA ALA A 231 8.04 9.29 -27.61
C ALA A 231 9.04 9.92 -26.65
N ALA A 232 9.53 9.15 -25.68
CA ALA A 232 10.48 9.67 -24.70
C ALA A 232 11.54 10.43 -25.50
N SER A 233 11.65 11.74 -25.24
CA SER A 233 12.60 12.57 -25.97
C SER A 233 13.96 11.85 -25.91
N PRO A 234 14.74 11.77 -27.00
CA PRO A 234 16.04 11.11 -26.99
C PRO A 234 17.03 11.73 -25.97
N THR A 235 16.64 12.87 -25.39
CA THR A 235 17.29 13.55 -24.25
C THR A 235 16.83 13.09 -22.86
N SER A 236 15.93 12.11 -22.74
CA SER A 236 15.75 11.44 -21.44
C SER A 236 17.10 10.80 -21.09
N PRO A 237 17.71 11.15 -19.95
CA PRO A 237 18.95 10.52 -19.55
C PRO A 237 18.68 9.02 -19.54
N GLN A 238 19.35 8.29 -20.45
CA GLN A 238 19.41 6.85 -20.33
C GLN A 238 19.87 6.61 -18.91
N SER A 239 19.07 5.88 -18.12
CA SER A 239 19.44 5.44 -16.79
C SER A 239 20.77 4.71 -16.95
N ALA A 240 21.87 5.43 -16.70
CA ALA A 240 23.18 4.86 -16.77
C ALA A 240 23.14 3.67 -15.80
N PRO A 241 23.53 2.46 -16.23
CA PRO A 241 23.69 1.37 -15.29
C PRO A 241 24.60 1.90 -14.18
N TRP A 242 24.20 1.80 -12.91
CA TRP A 242 24.95 2.33 -11.77
C TRP A 242 26.38 1.84 -11.91
N SER A 243 27.24 2.77 -12.29
CA SER A 243 28.45 2.42 -13.05
C SER A 243 29.53 1.94 -12.10
N THR A 244 29.40 2.26 -10.81
CA THR A 244 30.36 1.90 -9.75
C THR A 244 29.69 1.69 -8.40
N SER A 245 30.40 1.03 -7.48
CA SER A 245 30.04 0.97 -6.06
C SER A 245 30.02 2.36 -5.40
N ASP A 246 30.77 3.33 -5.92
CA ASP A 246 30.85 4.68 -5.34
C ASP A 246 29.60 5.49 -5.64
N ASP A 247 29.03 5.35 -6.85
CA ASP A 247 27.73 5.93 -7.21
C ASP A 247 26.62 5.44 -6.28
N MET A 248 26.66 4.15 -5.93
CA MET A 248 25.74 3.56 -4.97
C MET A 248 25.88 4.16 -3.58
N LYS A 249 27.12 4.25 -3.06
CA LYS A 249 27.38 4.84 -1.75
C LYS A 249 26.94 6.30 -1.69
N ALA A 250 27.17 7.06 -2.75
CA ALA A 250 26.70 8.44 -2.86
C ALA A 250 25.17 8.54 -2.87
N ALA A 251 24.48 7.63 -3.57
CA ALA A 251 23.02 7.54 -3.57
C ALA A 251 22.48 7.19 -2.18
N VAL A 252 23.07 6.21 -1.49
CA VAL A 252 22.73 5.86 -0.11
C VAL A 252 22.94 7.04 0.82
N GLN A 253 24.05 7.77 0.69
CA GLN A 253 24.33 8.95 1.50
C GLN A 253 23.28 10.05 1.29
N SER A 254 22.84 10.26 0.05
CA SER A 254 21.75 11.21 -0.25
C SER A 254 20.44 10.77 0.37
N ILE A 255 20.10 9.48 0.29
CA ILE A 255 18.91 8.90 0.95
C ILE A 255 18.98 9.08 2.47
N HIS A 256 20.14 8.82 3.07
CA HIS A 256 20.37 9.04 4.50
C HIS A 256 20.11 10.51 4.89
N GLN A 257 20.63 11.47 4.11
CA GLN A 257 20.39 12.90 4.35
C GLN A 257 18.90 13.27 4.24
N MET A 258 18.17 12.69 3.28
CA MET A 258 16.73 12.90 3.15
C MET A 258 15.96 12.36 4.36
N MET A 259 16.30 11.15 4.82
CA MET A 259 15.71 10.53 6.01
C MET A 259 16.02 11.31 7.30
N ALA A 260 17.18 11.97 7.37
CA ALA A 260 17.58 12.79 8.51
C ALA A 260 17.02 14.23 8.48
N SER A 261 16.30 14.61 7.42
CA SER A 261 15.67 15.93 7.28
C SER A 261 14.66 16.21 8.40
N HIS A 262 14.43 17.49 8.70
CA HIS A 262 13.35 17.93 9.59
C HIS A 262 11.96 17.94 8.91
N HIS A 263 11.93 17.78 7.59
CA HIS A 263 10.69 17.84 6.80
C HIS A 263 10.15 16.43 6.54
N HIS A 264 8.94 16.14 7.05
CA HIS A 264 8.36 14.79 7.00
C HIS A 264 8.12 14.26 5.58
N ASP A 265 7.79 15.13 4.64
CA ASP A 265 7.66 14.77 3.22
C ASP A 265 9.01 14.33 2.63
N VAL A 266 10.10 15.04 2.95
CA VAL A 266 11.46 14.66 2.54
C VAL A 266 11.88 13.34 3.20
N GLN A 267 11.57 13.15 4.49
CA GLN A 267 11.82 11.89 5.19
C GLN A 267 11.11 10.72 4.49
N ILE A 268 9.82 10.88 4.16
CA ILE A 268 9.03 9.87 3.44
C ILE A 268 9.67 9.56 2.08
N GLN A 269 10.08 10.56 1.31
CA GLN A 269 10.75 10.33 0.03
C GLN A 269 12.08 9.59 0.20
N GLY A 270 12.86 9.90 1.24
CA GLY A 270 14.08 9.16 1.57
C GLY A 270 13.78 7.69 1.89
N ILE A 271 12.76 7.43 2.71
CA ILE A 271 12.32 6.06 3.03
C ILE A 271 11.89 5.30 1.78
N LEU A 272 11.03 5.88 0.94
CA LEU A 272 10.56 5.26 -0.29
C LEU A 272 11.70 5.00 -1.29
N ALA A 273 12.69 5.91 -1.36
CA ALA A 273 13.88 5.74 -2.18
C ALA A 273 14.72 4.54 -1.71
N SER A 274 14.84 4.31 -0.40
CA SER A 274 15.57 3.13 0.13
C SER A 274 14.93 1.80 -0.30
N ILE A 275 13.60 1.74 -0.34
CA ILE A 275 12.87 0.56 -0.80
C ILE A 275 13.08 0.35 -2.30
N SER A 276 12.99 1.44 -3.09
CA SER A 276 13.27 1.42 -4.53
C SER A 276 14.66 0.85 -4.80
N LEU A 277 15.66 1.38 -4.09
CA LEU A 277 17.06 0.99 -4.21
C LEU A 277 17.25 -0.49 -3.88
N SER A 278 16.64 -0.97 -2.78
CA SER A 278 16.69 -2.38 -2.37
C SER A 278 16.09 -3.36 -3.40
N SER A 279 15.13 -2.89 -4.21
CA SER A 279 14.43 -3.71 -5.19
C SER A 279 15.22 -3.89 -6.49
N VAL A 280 16.10 -2.94 -6.82
CA VAL A 280 16.83 -2.90 -8.10
C VAL A 280 18.17 -3.62 -8.01
N THR A 281 18.87 -3.56 -6.87
CA THR A 281 20.18 -4.18 -6.71
C THR A 281 20.16 -5.41 -5.82
N SER A 282 20.65 -6.54 -6.35
CA SER A 282 21.14 -7.64 -5.52
C SER A 282 22.60 -7.45 -5.13
N THR A 283 23.40 -6.79 -5.97
CA THR A 283 24.86 -6.70 -5.85
C THR A 283 25.36 -5.77 -4.74
N TYR A 284 24.58 -4.75 -4.37
CA TYR A 284 25.02 -3.70 -3.43
C TYR A 284 24.06 -3.47 -2.27
N ARG A 285 23.35 -4.52 -1.82
CA ARG A 285 22.40 -4.41 -0.70
C ARG A 285 23.09 -4.17 0.64
N ASP A 286 24.32 -4.63 0.78
CA ASP A 286 25.21 -4.36 1.91
C ASP A 286 25.37 -2.85 2.17
N CYS A 287 25.43 -2.06 1.10
CA CYS A 287 25.51 -0.60 1.16
C CYS A 287 24.29 0.05 1.81
N LEU A 288 23.15 -0.66 1.95
CA LEU A 288 21.93 -0.14 2.57
C LEU A 288 21.93 -0.27 4.09
N SER A 289 22.81 -1.11 4.66
CA SER A 289 22.88 -1.34 6.10
C SER A 289 23.00 -0.06 6.96
N PRO A 290 23.70 1.02 6.53
CA PRO A 290 23.77 2.27 7.31
C PRO A 290 22.43 2.99 7.43
N LEU A 291 21.44 2.70 6.57
CA LEU A 291 20.10 3.30 6.65
C LEU A 291 19.26 2.69 7.77
N VAL A 292 19.59 1.47 8.22
CA VAL A 292 18.75 0.69 9.13
C VAL A 292 18.57 1.37 10.50
N PRO A 293 19.61 1.87 11.20
CA PRO A 293 19.42 2.55 12.49
C PRO A 293 18.54 3.81 12.37
N LEU A 294 18.67 4.54 11.26
CA LEU A 294 17.85 5.72 11.00
C LEU A 294 16.39 5.34 10.72
N LEU A 295 16.15 4.26 9.98
CA LEU A 295 14.81 3.71 9.77
C LEU A 295 14.16 3.25 11.09
N VAL A 296 14.93 2.64 12.00
CA VAL A 296 14.44 2.28 13.34
C VAL A 296 14.02 3.53 14.11
N SER A 297 14.84 4.58 14.12
CA SER A 297 14.49 5.87 14.73
C SER A 297 13.22 6.47 14.10
N LEU A 298 13.08 6.46 12.78
CA LEU A 298 11.90 6.96 12.08
C LEU A 298 10.64 6.12 12.35
N ALA A 299 10.78 4.83 12.66
CA ALA A 299 9.67 3.97 13.07
C ALA A 299 9.16 4.31 14.50
N HIS A 300 9.93 5.05 15.31
CA HIS A 300 9.44 5.67 16.55
C HIS A 300 8.75 7.02 16.35
N SER A 301 8.69 7.56 15.12
CA SER A 301 8.10 8.88 14.85
C SER A 301 6.65 8.99 15.35
N THR A 302 6.27 10.16 15.82
CA THR A 302 4.86 10.48 16.13
C THR A 302 4.03 10.71 14.87
N VAL A 303 4.68 10.88 13.71
CA VAL A 303 4.01 11.06 12.42
C VAL A 303 3.72 9.70 11.79
N ASP A 304 2.44 9.34 11.73
CA ASP A 304 1.99 8.02 11.30
C ASP A 304 2.45 7.62 9.89
N GLN A 305 2.56 8.57 8.95
CA GLN A 305 3.06 8.28 7.61
C GLN A 305 4.54 7.91 7.61
N VAL A 306 5.35 8.65 8.35
CA VAL A 306 6.78 8.36 8.51
C VAL A 306 6.97 6.99 9.17
N LYS A 307 6.25 6.74 10.27
CA LYS A 307 6.25 5.46 10.99
C LYS A 307 5.88 4.28 10.10
N ARG A 308 4.78 4.39 9.33
CA ARG A 308 4.31 3.34 8.41
C ARG A 308 5.34 3.04 7.31
N CYS A 309 5.83 4.09 6.64
CA CYS A 309 6.86 3.94 5.62
C CYS A 309 8.13 3.29 6.18
N ALA A 310 8.59 3.74 7.35
CA ALA A 310 9.80 3.22 7.98
C ALA A 310 9.64 1.75 8.36
N SER A 311 8.51 1.38 8.97
CA SER A 311 8.20 -0.02 9.33
C SER A 311 8.18 -0.92 8.09
N PHE A 312 7.55 -0.45 7.00
CA PHE A 312 7.53 -1.16 5.72
C PHE A 312 8.94 -1.31 5.11
N ALA A 313 9.75 -0.25 5.14
CA ALA A 313 11.12 -0.29 4.67
C ALA A 313 11.97 -1.29 5.47
N LEU A 314 11.88 -1.28 6.79
CA LEU A 314 12.59 -2.23 7.66
C LEU A 314 12.27 -3.68 7.31
N ALA A 315 10.99 -4.00 7.09
CA ALA A 315 10.57 -5.34 6.66
C ALA A 315 11.17 -5.76 5.31
N ARG A 316 11.33 -4.81 4.37
CA ARG A 316 12.00 -5.10 3.08
C ARG A 316 13.51 -5.28 3.26
N LEU A 317 14.18 -4.38 3.98
CA LEU A 317 15.63 -4.40 4.14
C LEU A 317 16.10 -5.60 4.99
N CYS A 318 15.32 -6.05 5.97
CA CYS A 318 15.66 -7.24 6.77
C CYS A 318 15.74 -8.55 5.96
N ASN A 319 15.32 -8.57 4.70
CA ASN A 319 15.61 -9.70 3.81
C ASN A 319 17.10 -9.85 3.49
N ASP A 320 17.89 -8.79 3.66
CA ASP A 320 19.34 -8.80 3.43
C ASP A 320 20.15 -9.11 4.72
N PRO A 321 21.16 -10.00 4.70
CA PRO A 321 21.95 -10.36 5.87
C PRO A 321 22.64 -9.19 6.59
N GLU A 322 23.20 -8.23 5.84
CA GLU A 322 23.92 -7.10 6.44
C GLU A 322 22.94 -6.12 7.09
N CYS A 323 21.80 -5.90 6.44
CA CYS A 323 20.70 -5.11 7.03
C CYS A 323 20.13 -5.76 8.29
N ARG A 324 19.99 -7.11 8.33
CA ARG A 324 19.58 -7.82 9.57
C ARG A 324 20.56 -7.60 10.71
N ARG A 325 21.87 -7.65 10.42
CA ARG A 325 22.89 -7.44 11.45
C ARG A 325 22.84 -6.01 11.97
N ALA A 326 22.72 -5.02 11.08
CA ALA A 326 22.55 -3.63 11.45
C ALA A 326 21.27 -3.40 12.28
N PHE A 327 20.19 -4.11 11.95
CA PHE A 327 18.93 -4.07 12.70
C PHE A 327 19.09 -4.61 14.12
N MET A 328 19.70 -5.78 14.28
CA MET A 328 19.92 -6.38 15.61
C MET A 328 20.91 -5.59 16.47
N ASN A 329 21.84 -4.86 15.86
CA ASN A 329 22.77 -3.96 16.55
C ASN A 329 22.14 -2.59 16.90
N SER A 330 20.84 -2.42 16.68
CA SER A 330 20.08 -1.22 17.01
C SER A 330 18.95 -1.56 17.97
N ASP A 331 18.27 -0.54 18.51
CA ASP A 331 17.09 -0.72 19.39
C ASP A 331 15.84 -1.20 18.62
N GLY A 332 16.00 -1.67 17.38
CA GLY A 332 14.91 -2.08 16.50
C GLY A 332 14.17 -3.33 16.97
N TRP A 333 14.85 -4.24 17.68
CA TRP A 333 14.25 -5.48 18.14
C TRP A 333 13.07 -5.24 19.09
N GLU A 334 13.27 -4.46 20.15
CA GLU A 334 12.22 -4.13 21.11
C GLU A 334 11.04 -3.43 20.44
N LEU A 335 11.32 -2.47 19.54
CA LEU A 335 10.30 -1.79 18.77
C LEU A 335 9.44 -2.77 17.95
N VAL A 336 10.08 -3.66 17.19
CA VAL A 336 9.37 -4.60 16.31
C VAL A 336 8.56 -5.61 17.12
N VAL A 337 9.07 -6.12 18.24
CA VAL A 337 8.29 -7.02 19.11
C VAL A 337 7.05 -6.30 19.63
N LYS A 338 7.20 -5.07 20.11
CA LYS A 338 6.08 -4.25 20.60
C LYS A 338 5.05 -3.95 19.51
N LEU A 339 5.50 -3.59 18.31
CA LEU A 339 4.60 -3.32 17.18
C LEU A 339 3.91 -4.60 16.68
N ALA A 340 4.61 -5.73 16.66
CA ALA A 340 4.06 -7.02 16.26
C ALA A 340 3.02 -7.56 17.25
N ALA A 341 3.20 -7.29 18.56
CA ALA A 341 2.21 -7.61 19.59
C ALA A 341 0.85 -6.95 19.31
N GLY A 342 0.85 -5.81 18.61
CA GLY A 342 -0.36 -5.02 18.35
C GLY A 342 -0.90 -4.36 19.62
N GLY A 343 -2.15 -3.90 19.56
CA GLY A 343 -2.83 -3.27 20.70
C GLY A 343 -3.50 -1.96 20.36
N ALA A 344 -4.10 -1.32 21.38
CA ALA A 344 -4.81 -0.06 21.23
C ALA A 344 -3.82 1.08 20.88
N GLY A 345 -3.70 1.41 19.60
CA GLY A 345 -2.81 2.47 19.11
C GLY A 345 -1.76 2.01 18.10
N ILE A 346 -1.65 0.71 17.84
CA ILE A 346 -0.81 0.18 16.77
C ILE A 346 -1.69 -0.05 15.54
N SER A 347 -1.29 0.53 14.41
CA SER A 347 -1.97 0.30 13.15
C SER A 347 -1.72 -1.13 12.66
N LEU A 348 -2.72 -1.72 12.02
CA LEU A 348 -2.62 -3.08 11.48
C LEU A 348 -1.45 -3.21 10.49
N ASP A 349 -1.17 -2.16 9.70
CA ASP A 349 -0.05 -2.14 8.75
C ASP A 349 1.30 -2.26 9.46
N CYS A 350 1.51 -1.48 10.52
CA CYS A 350 2.73 -1.57 11.32
C CYS A 350 2.85 -2.94 12.00
N GLN A 351 1.73 -3.49 12.48
CA GLN A 351 1.72 -4.83 13.08
C GLN A 351 2.12 -5.90 12.04
N ARG A 352 1.57 -5.85 10.82
CA ARG A 352 1.90 -6.79 9.74
C ARG A 352 3.37 -6.74 9.36
N GLU A 353 3.91 -5.55 9.09
CA GLU A 353 5.31 -5.41 8.69
C GLU A 353 6.26 -5.80 9.82
N SER A 354 5.90 -5.51 11.07
CA SER A 354 6.69 -5.94 12.24
C SER A 354 6.65 -7.47 12.41
N LEU A 355 5.49 -8.10 12.22
CA LEU A 355 5.38 -9.55 12.26
C LEU A 355 6.13 -10.21 11.09
N HIS A 356 6.20 -9.55 9.94
CA HIS A 356 7.03 -10.00 8.83
C HIS A 356 8.53 -9.91 9.17
N VAL A 357 8.98 -8.86 9.87
CA VAL A 357 10.36 -8.80 10.39
C VAL A 357 10.61 -9.95 11.37
N LEU A 358 9.68 -10.23 12.28
CA LEU A 358 9.81 -11.38 13.19
C LEU A 358 9.86 -12.71 12.44
N GLU A 359 9.04 -12.92 11.42
CA GLU A 359 9.10 -14.10 10.56
C GLU A 359 10.50 -14.30 9.95
N ILE A 360 11.15 -13.21 9.53
CA ILE A 360 12.51 -13.25 8.95
C ILE A 360 13.59 -13.49 10.02
N LEU A 361 13.45 -12.89 11.20
CA LEU A 361 14.50 -12.85 12.23
C LEU A 361 14.42 -13.98 13.27
N CYS A 362 13.22 -14.45 13.62
CA CYS A 362 13.04 -15.51 14.61
C CYS A 362 13.82 -16.80 14.30
N PRO A 363 14.02 -17.25 13.03
CA PRO A 363 14.89 -18.39 12.76
C PRO A 363 16.34 -18.22 13.26
N LEU A 364 16.81 -16.99 13.46
CA LEU A 364 18.18 -16.66 13.85
C LEU A 364 18.28 -16.12 15.29
N TYR A 365 17.27 -15.38 15.74
CA TYR A 365 17.29 -14.60 16.98
C TYR A 365 16.09 -14.93 17.90
N SER A 366 15.57 -16.15 17.83
CA SER A 366 14.45 -16.61 18.65
C SER A 366 14.66 -16.34 20.15
N HIS A 367 15.85 -16.61 20.67
CA HIS A 367 16.19 -16.39 22.09
C HIS A 367 16.00 -14.93 22.55
N GLU A 368 16.29 -13.94 21.69
CA GLU A 368 16.10 -12.52 21.98
C GLU A 368 14.62 -12.16 22.18
N LEU A 369 13.70 -12.96 21.64
CA LEU A 369 12.26 -12.72 21.82
C LEU A 369 11.87 -12.89 23.29
N SER A 370 12.48 -13.83 24.01
CA SER A 370 12.08 -14.15 25.38
C SER A 370 12.28 -13.00 26.38
N GLY A 371 13.26 -12.12 26.11
CA GLY A 371 13.58 -10.97 26.96
C GLY A 371 12.88 -9.66 26.60
N ALA A 372 12.15 -9.63 25.48
CA ALA A 372 11.59 -8.39 24.95
C ALA A 372 10.24 -8.00 25.58
N ASP A 373 10.01 -6.70 25.75
CA ASP A 373 8.70 -6.18 26.12
C ASP A 373 7.66 -6.47 25.01
N GLY A 374 6.53 -7.08 25.38
CA GLY A 374 5.51 -7.54 24.43
C GLY A 374 5.68 -9.00 23.94
N ALA A 375 6.74 -9.70 24.34
CA ALA A 375 6.99 -11.08 23.92
C ALA A 375 5.83 -12.04 24.23
N ALA A 376 5.26 -11.96 25.43
CA ALA A 376 4.13 -12.81 25.83
C ALA A 376 2.90 -12.60 24.94
N ALA A 377 2.63 -11.36 24.53
CA ALA A 377 1.53 -11.03 23.64
C ALA A 377 1.79 -11.55 22.22
N VAL A 378 3.02 -11.39 21.71
CA VAL A 378 3.43 -11.98 20.42
C VAL A 378 3.30 -13.51 20.45
N LEU A 379 3.81 -14.18 21.48
CA LEU A 379 3.72 -15.64 21.60
C LEU A 379 2.27 -16.12 21.63
N THR A 380 1.40 -15.42 22.37
CA THR A 380 -0.04 -15.72 22.41
C THR A 380 -0.68 -15.56 21.03
N LEU A 381 -0.40 -14.45 20.34
CA LEU A 381 -0.88 -14.19 18.97
C LEU A 381 -0.42 -15.26 17.99
N LEU A 382 0.84 -15.70 18.10
CA LEU A 382 1.42 -16.72 17.24
C LEU A 382 0.93 -18.13 17.58
N GLN A 383 0.54 -18.43 18.81
CA GLN A 383 -0.09 -19.70 19.17
C GLN A 383 -1.49 -19.82 18.58
N ASP A 384 -2.25 -18.72 18.57
CA ASP A 384 -3.61 -18.65 18.03
C ASP A 384 -3.65 -18.03 16.62
N TRP A 385 -2.61 -18.25 15.82
CA TRP A 385 -2.51 -17.62 14.49
C TRP A 385 -3.69 -17.99 13.57
N GLN A 386 -4.32 -19.16 13.77
CA GLN A 386 -5.46 -19.61 12.98
C GLN A 386 -6.72 -18.76 13.22
N SER A 387 -6.85 -18.09 14.37
CA SER A 387 -7.99 -17.22 14.66
C SER A 387 -7.86 -15.83 14.03
N ILE A 388 -6.66 -15.47 13.57
CA ILE A 388 -6.39 -14.14 12.99
C ILE A 388 -7.31 -13.93 11.77
N PRO A 389 -8.14 -12.87 11.78
CA PRO A 389 -9.09 -12.59 10.71
C PRO A 389 -8.41 -11.98 9.49
N ASP A 390 -7.38 -11.15 9.70
CA ASP A 390 -6.67 -10.50 8.61
C ASP A 390 -5.74 -11.51 7.90
N PRO A 391 -5.97 -11.81 6.61
CA PRO A 391 -5.24 -12.89 5.94
C PRO A 391 -3.75 -12.60 5.72
N ARG A 392 -3.37 -11.31 5.58
CA ARG A 392 -1.96 -10.92 5.41
C ARG A 392 -1.19 -11.01 6.72
N LEU A 393 -1.76 -10.55 7.83
CA LEU A 393 -1.21 -10.72 9.17
C LEU A 393 -1.11 -12.20 9.51
N LYS A 394 -2.16 -12.97 9.22
CA LYS A 394 -2.22 -14.42 9.41
C LYS A 394 -1.09 -15.16 8.68
N LYS A 395 -0.75 -14.72 7.46
CA LYS A 395 0.36 -15.27 6.68
C LYS A 395 1.69 -15.15 7.43
N HIS A 396 2.01 -13.94 7.91
CA HIS A 396 3.24 -13.68 8.65
C HIS A 396 3.24 -14.34 10.03
N ALA A 397 2.09 -14.36 10.71
CA ALA A 397 1.90 -15.07 11.97
C ALA A 397 2.18 -16.58 11.83
N CYS A 398 1.63 -17.20 10.77
CA CYS A 398 1.88 -18.60 10.46
C CYS A 398 3.39 -18.86 10.20
N GLY A 399 4.05 -17.99 9.43
CA GLY A 399 5.48 -18.09 9.17
C GLY A 399 6.33 -17.99 10.45
N ALA A 400 6.07 -16.97 11.26
CA ALA A 400 6.75 -16.79 12.55
C ALA A 400 6.46 -17.92 13.55
N HIS A 401 5.22 -18.43 13.60
CA HIS A 401 4.86 -19.59 14.40
C HIS A 401 5.71 -20.81 14.03
N HIS A 402 5.82 -21.13 12.74
CA HIS A 402 6.65 -22.26 12.30
C HIS A 402 8.13 -22.06 12.64
N ALA A 403 8.66 -20.85 12.49
CA ALA A 403 10.03 -20.52 12.86
C ALA A 403 10.28 -20.74 14.37
N LEU A 404 9.39 -20.26 15.23
CA LEU A 404 9.51 -20.42 16.68
C LEU A 404 9.30 -21.87 17.13
N LYS A 405 8.40 -22.61 16.49
CA LYS A 405 8.22 -24.05 16.72
C LYS A 405 9.48 -24.83 16.37
N ALA A 406 10.10 -24.53 15.22
CA ALA A 406 11.37 -25.14 14.82
C ALA A 406 12.51 -24.80 15.78
N ALA A 407 12.48 -23.62 16.39
CA ALA A 407 13.44 -23.20 17.42
C ALA A 407 13.14 -23.75 18.83
N GLY A 408 12.07 -24.53 19.02
CA GLY A 408 11.69 -25.09 20.32
C GLY A 408 11.10 -24.08 21.31
N MET A 409 10.69 -22.90 20.85
CA MET A 409 10.10 -21.85 21.70
C MET A 409 8.59 -21.98 21.90
N LEU A 410 7.92 -22.78 21.07
CA LEU A 410 6.49 -23.07 21.18
C LEU A 410 6.30 -24.57 21.39
N ALA A 411 5.33 -24.92 22.24
CA ALA A 411 4.96 -26.32 22.48
C ALA A 411 4.46 -26.99 21.18
N GLN A 412 4.63 -28.32 21.12
CA GLN A 412 4.32 -29.13 19.93
C GLN A 412 2.85 -29.10 19.51
#